data_AF-A0A971KBG1-F1
#
_entry.id   AF-A0A971KBG1-F1
#
_cell.length_a   1.000
_cell.length_b   1.000
_cell.length_c   1.000
_cell.angle_alpha   90.00
_cell.angle_beta   90.00
_cell.angle_gamma   90.00
#
_symmetry.space_group_name_H-M   'P 1'
#
loop_
_entity.id
_entity.type
_entity.pdbx_description
1 polymer ?
#
loop_
_entity_poly.entity_id
_entity_poly.type
_entity_poly.pdbx_seq_one_letter_code
_entity_poly.pdbx_strand_id
1 'polypeptide(L)'
;MFKTHDYAFQIEVTIKAIFNCDKYDIGGIADANFIERQPFIAIALVLGNFYNKIDISYKEKIDDFFGKYYSEMGKSISEIGEDKIKEIVKDFNSIVSTI
;
A
#
# COMPACT_ATOMS: atom_id res chain seq x y z
N MET A 1 16.01 7.04 13.50
CA MET A 1 14.93 8.03 13.58
C MET A 1 13.89 7.59 12.57
N PHE A 2 12.67 7.34 13.02
CA PHE A 2 11.60 6.83 12.17
C PHE A 2 11.26 7.89 11.10
N LYS A 3 11.61 7.60 9.84
CA LYS A 3 11.36 8.47 8.69
C LYS A 3 10.09 8.04 7.97
N THR A 4 8.96 8.48 8.48
CA THR A 4 7.62 8.16 7.98
C THR A 4 7.47 8.43 6.48
N HIS A 5 8.01 9.56 6.01
CA HIS A 5 7.94 9.96 4.60
C HIS A 5 8.71 9.04 3.64
N ASP A 6 9.80 8.39 4.09
CA ASP A 6 10.57 7.46 3.26
C ASP A 6 9.74 6.21 2.93
N TYR A 7 8.89 5.75 3.86
CA TYR A 7 7.96 4.65 3.62
C TYR A 7 6.81 5.08 2.71
N ALA A 8 6.27 6.30 2.91
CA ALA A 8 5.23 6.84 2.04
C ALA A 8 5.71 6.96 0.59
N PHE A 9 6.94 7.42 0.39
CA PHE A 9 7.55 7.52 -0.93
C PHE A 9 7.74 6.16 -1.60
N GLN A 10 8.13 5.13 -0.86
CA GLN A 10 8.23 3.76 -1.41
C GLN A 10 6.89 3.26 -1.93
N ILE A 11 5.81 3.48 -1.16
CA ILE A 11 4.45 3.12 -1.58
C ILE A 11 4.02 3.95 -2.80
N GLU A 12 4.33 5.25 -2.84
CA GLU A 12 4.04 6.14 -3.99
C GLU A 12 4.66 5.61 -5.28
N VAL A 13 5.95 5.24 -5.23
CA VAL A 13 6.66 4.69 -6.39
C VAL A 13 5.95 3.44 -6.93
N THR A 14 5.53 2.53 -6.05
CA THR A 14 4.78 1.33 -6.45
C THR A 14 3.42 1.68 -7.07
N ILE A 15 2.67 2.60 -6.47
CA ILE A 15 1.36 3.05 -7.01
C ILE A 15 1.51 3.62 -8.41
N LYS A 16 2.47 4.54 -8.60
CA LYS A 16 2.72 5.18 -9.89
C LYS A 16 3.12 4.18 -10.96
N ALA A 17 3.94 3.19 -10.60
CA ALA A 17 4.34 2.13 -11.51
C ALA A 17 3.14 1.25 -11.93
N ILE A 18 2.26 0.86 -11.00
CA ILE A 18 1.12 -0.01 -11.30
C ILE A 18 0.05 0.70 -12.13
N PHE A 19 -0.26 1.95 -11.81
CA PHE A 19 -1.30 2.70 -12.50
C PHE A 19 -0.80 3.50 -13.70
N ASN A 20 0.53 3.54 -13.94
CA ASN A 20 1.18 4.38 -14.94
C ASN A 20 0.69 5.83 -14.83
N CYS A 21 0.81 6.41 -13.64
CA CYS A 21 0.25 7.72 -13.28
C CYS A 21 1.30 8.66 -12.65
N ASP A 22 0.97 9.94 -12.62
CA ASP A 22 1.80 11.00 -12.08
C ASP A 22 1.34 11.46 -10.68
N LYS A 23 2.07 12.43 -10.11
CA LYS A 23 1.70 13.02 -8.82
C LYS A 23 0.31 13.66 -8.92
N TYR A 24 -0.52 13.44 -7.90
CA TYR A 24 -1.91 13.92 -7.80
C TYR A 24 -2.95 13.21 -8.65
N ASP A 25 -2.54 12.25 -9.50
CA ASP A 25 -3.49 11.38 -10.17
C ASP A 25 -4.21 10.48 -9.15
N ILE A 26 -5.22 9.76 -9.66
CA ILE A 26 -6.09 8.91 -8.85
C ILE A 26 -6.73 9.70 -7.70
N GLY A 27 -7.18 10.93 -8.00
CA GLY A 27 -7.82 11.80 -7.02
C GLY A 27 -6.89 12.25 -5.89
N GLY A 28 -5.57 12.29 -6.12
CA GLY A 28 -4.58 12.70 -5.12
C GLY A 28 -3.98 11.57 -4.29
N ILE A 29 -4.33 10.30 -4.56
CA ILE A 29 -3.82 9.15 -3.81
C ILE A 29 -2.35 8.86 -4.13
N ALA A 30 -1.92 9.10 -5.38
CA ALA A 30 -0.52 8.94 -5.80
C ALA A 30 0.37 10.13 -5.36
N ASP A 31 0.39 10.42 -4.06
CA ASP A 31 1.18 11.48 -3.43
C ASP A 31 1.66 11.01 -2.04
N ALA A 32 2.98 11.01 -1.80
CA ALA A 32 3.55 10.63 -0.51
C ALA A 32 2.91 11.37 0.68
N ASN A 33 2.49 12.63 0.54
CA ASN A 33 1.84 13.35 1.64
C ASN A 33 0.46 12.80 2.00
N PHE A 34 -0.28 12.28 1.01
CA PHE A 34 -1.53 11.57 1.27
C PHE A 34 -1.21 10.21 1.90
N ILE A 35 -0.30 9.46 1.29
CA ILE A 35 0.07 8.11 1.70
C ILE A 35 0.63 8.09 3.12
N GLU A 36 1.41 9.09 3.52
CA GLU A 36 1.94 9.19 4.88
C GLU A 36 0.83 9.28 5.94
N ARG A 37 -0.30 9.91 5.59
CA ARG A 37 -1.49 10.05 6.45
C ARG A 37 -2.45 8.88 6.33
N GLN A 38 -2.50 8.21 5.18
CA GLN A 38 -3.47 7.17 4.83
C GLN A 38 -2.83 6.05 3.98
N PRO A 39 -1.80 5.35 4.49
CA PRO A 39 -1.02 4.37 3.71
C PRO A 39 -1.86 3.16 3.31
N PHE A 40 -2.74 2.68 4.19
CA PHE A 40 -3.57 1.52 3.93
C PHE A 40 -4.56 1.75 2.78
N ILE A 41 -5.14 2.95 2.67
CA ILE A 41 -6.07 3.29 1.57
C ILE A 41 -5.35 3.17 0.23
N ALA A 42 -4.14 3.72 0.14
CA ALA A 42 -3.35 3.72 -1.08
C ALA A 42 -2.92 2.28 -1.47
N ILE A 43 -2.53 1.46 -0.49
CA ILE A 43 -2.21 0.04 -0.70
C ILE A 43 -3.45 -0.76 -1.13
N ALA A 44 -4.58 -0.58 -0.45
CA ALA A 44 -5.82 -1.29 -0.74
C ALA A 44 -6.35 -0.98 -2.15
N LEU A 45 -6.16 0.25 -2.63
CA LEU A 45 -6.45 0.63 -4.01
C LEU A 45 -5.64 -0.22 -5.01
N VAL A 46 -4.32 -0.35 -4.79
CA VAL A 46 -3.44 -1.14 -5.66
C VAL A 46 -3.86 -2.61 -5.65
N LEU A 47 -4.00 -3.21 -4.47
CA LEU A 47 -4.36 -4.63 -4.35
C LEU A 47 -5.76 -4.90 -4.91
N GLY A 48 -6.74 -4.02 -4.62
CA GLY A 48 -8.08 -4.10 -5.16
C GLY A 48 -8.15 -4.05 -6.69
N ASN A 49 -7.26 -3.29 -7.35
CA ASN A 49 -7.18 -3.24 -8.81
C ASN A 49 -6.84 -4.61 -9.46
N PHE A 50 -6.19 -5.50 -8.71
CA PHE A 50 -5.87 -6.86 -9.16
C PHE A 50 -6.92 -7.90 -8.80
N TYR A 51 -7.76 -7.63 -7.78
CA TYR A 51 -8.61 -8.66 -7.17
C TYR A 51 -9.47 -9.45 -8.18
N ASN A 52 -10.04 -8.78 -9.19
CA ASN A 52 -10.87 -9.45 -10.22
C ASN A 52 -10.09 -9.97 -11.43
N LYS A 53 -8.77 -9.75 -11.50
CA LYS A 53 -7.92 -10.06 -12.67
C LYS A 53 -7.00 -11.26 -12.46
N ILE A 54 -6.92 -11.78 -11.25
CA ILE A 54 -5.97 -12.81 -10.83
C ILE A 54 -6.69 -14.12 -10.46
N ASP A 55 -5.92 -15.23 -10.43
CA ASP A 55 -6.43 -16.53 -9.98
C ASP A 55 -6.71 -16.59 -8.47
N ILE A 56 -7.31 -17.69 -8.03
CA ILE A 56 -7.74 -17.90 -6.63
C ILE A 56 -6.57 -17.80 -5.66
N SER A 57 -5.38 -18.31 -6.01
CA SER A 57 -4.22 -18.32 -5.12
C SER A 57 -3.71 -16.91 -4.81
N TYR A 58 -3.83 -15.98 -5.75
CA TYR A 58 -3.48 -14.58 -5.51
C TYR A 58 -4.57 -13.81 -4.78
N LYS A 59 -5.85 -14.16 -5.00
CA LYS A 59 -6.95 -13.60 -4.18
C LYS A 59 -6.73 -13.91 -2.71
N GLU A 60 -6.38 -15.15 -2.38
CA GLU A 60 -6.07 -15.57 -1.01
C GLU A 60 -4.92 -14.74 -0.40
N LYS A 61 -3.85 -14.46 -1.15
CA LYS A 61 -2.76 -13.59 -0.68
C LYS A 61 -3.22 -12.16 -0.37
N ILE A 62 -4.11 -11.61 -1.19
CA ILE A 62 -4.67 -10.26 -0.98
C ILE A 62 -5.59 -10.27 0.25
N ASP A 63 -6.43 -11.30 0.38
CA ASP A 63 -7.33 -11.47 1.53
C ASP A 63 -6.55 -11.66 2.84
N ASP A 64 -5.46 -12.45 2.81
CA ASP A 64 -4.54 -12.63 3.94
C ASP A 64 -3.88 -11.30 4.34
N PHE A 65 -3.42 -10.52 3.35
CA PHE A 65 -2.87 -9.19 3.61
C PHE A 65 -3.88 -8.28 4.30
N PHE A 66 -5.12 -8.23 3.79
CA PHE A 66 -6.17 -7.43 4.39
C PHE A 66 -6.52 -7.94 5.79
N GLY A 67 -6.70 -9.23 5.99
CA GLY A 67 -6.96 -9.82 7.31
C GLY A 67 -5.87 -9.50 8.33
N LYS A 68 -4.60 -9.54 7.91
CA LYS A 68 -3.42 -9.26 8.77
C LYS A 68 -3.30 -7.80 9.18
N TYR A 69 -3.71 -6.87 8.32
CA TYR A 69 -3.44 -5.43 8.50
C TYR A 69 -4.68 -4.54 8.60
N TYR A 70 -5.89 -5.11 8.56
CA TYR A 70 -7.14 -4.36 8.62
C TYR A 70 -7.23 -3.40 9.83
N SER A 71 -6.66 -3.76 10.97
CA SER A 71 -6.64 -2.93 12.19
C SER A 71 -5.85 -1.61 12.03
N GLU A 72 -5.04 -1.50 10.98
CA GLU A 72 -4.24 -0.30 10.68
C GLU A 72 -4.97 0.65 9.72
N MET A 73 -6.16 0.29 9.25
CA MET A 73 -6.98 1.15 8.39
C MET A 73 -7.30 2.47 9.10
N GLY A 74 -7.11 3.59 8.38
CA GLY A 74 -7.37 4.94 8.88
C GLY A 74 -6.21 5.58 9.66
N LYS A 75 -5.17 4.82 10.03
CA LYS A 75 -3.99 5.32 10.76
C LYS A 75 -2.92 5.85 9.80
N SER A 76 -2.24 6.92 10.20
CA SER A 76 -1.01 7.40 9.56
C SER A 76 0.18 6.47 9.78
N ILE A 77 1.24 6.62 8.99
CA ILE A 77 2.48 5.86 9.16
C ILE A 77 3.07 6.05 10.57
N SER A 78 3.00 7.27 11.12
CA SER A 78 3.42 7.54 12.50
C SER A 78 2.64 6.76 13.54
N GLU A 79 1.32 6.62 13.36
CA GLU A 79 0.43 5.89 14.29
C GLU A 79 0.59 4.38 14.18
N ILE A 80 0.93 3.87 12.98
CA ILE A 80 1.21 2.45 12.72
C ILE A 80 2.53 2.03 13.40
N GLY A 81 3.53 2.92 13.39
CA GLY A 81 4.86 2.65 13.95
C GLY A 81 5.82 1.96 12.97
N GLU A 82 7.13 2.15 13.21
CA GLU A 82 8.20 1.80 12.27
C GLU A 82 8.26 0.30 11.94
N ASP A 83 8.19 -0.56 12.95
CA ASP A 83 8.27 -2.00 12.75
C ASP A 83 7.09 -2.51 11.90
N LYS A 84 5.88 -2.03 12.21
CA LYS A 84 4.66 -2.49 11.55
C LYS A 84 4.55 -1.96 10.12
N ILE A 85 4.88 -0.69 9.85
CA ILE A 85 4.86 -0.16 8.48
C ILE A 85 5.92 -0.85 7.60
N LYS A 86 7.07 -1.20 8.17
CA LYS A 86 8.11 -1.94 7.46
C LYS A 86 7.63 -3.33 7.03
N GLU A 87 6.90 -4.03 7.88
CA GLU A 87 6.25 -5.30 7.51
C GLU A 87 5.19 -5.09 6.43
N ILE A 88 4.31 -4.09 6.59
CA ILE A 88 3.27 -3.76 5.62
C ILE A 88 3.87 -3.52 4.23
N VAL A 89 4.89 -2.66 4.12
CA VAL A 89 5.55 -2.34 2.85
C VAL A 89 6.24 -3.56 2.24
N LYS A 90 6.87 -4.40 3.07
CA LYS A 90 7.51 -5.64 2.62
C LYS A 90 6.48 -6.61 2.03
N ASP A 91 5.40 -6.88 2.74
CA ASP A 91 4.36 -7.83 2.31
C ASP A 91 3.63 -7.28 1.08
N PHE A 92 3.34 -5.98 1.04
CA PHE A 92 2.77 -5.29 -0.11
C PHE A 92 3.63 -5.45 -1.37
N ASN A 93 4.92 -5.14 -1.30
CA ASN A 93 5.83 -5.27 -2.43
C ASN A 93 6.03 -6.74 -2.85
N SER A 94 5.97 -7.69 -1.91
CA SER A 94 6.02 -9.12 -2.22
C SER A 94 4.80 -9.57 -3.02
N ILE A 95 3.60 -9.07 -2.70
CA ILE A 95 2.39 -9.38 -3.47
C ILE A 95 2.48 -8.74 -4.85
N VAL A 96 2.80 -7.45 -4.92
CA VAL A 96 2.86 -6.72 -6.20
C VAL A 96 3.91 -7.30 -7.15
N SER A 97 5.07 -7.74 -6.64
CA SER A 97 6.13 -8.34 -7.48
C SER A 97 5.83 -9.75 -7.99
N THR A 98 4.79 -10.41 -7.47
CA THR A 98 4.38 -11.74 -7.93
C THR A 98 3.17 -11.71 -8.86
N ILE A 99 2.53 -10.55 -9.05
CA ILE A 99 1.44 -10.33 -10.01
C ILE A 99 2.05 -9.88 -11.34
#